data_AF-U1SMY5-F1
#
_entry.id   AF-U1SMY5-F1
#
_cell.length_a   1.000
_cell.length_b   1.000
_cell.length_c   1.000
_cell.angle_alpha   90.00
_cell.angle_beta   90.00
_cell.angle_gamma   90.00
#
_symmetry.space_group_name_H-M   'P 1'
#
loop_
_entity.id
_entity.type
_entity.pdbx_description
1 polymer ?
#
loop_
_entity_poly.entity_id
_entity_poly.type
_entity_poly.pdbx_seq_one_letter_code
_entity_poly.pdbx_strand_id
1 'polypeptide(L)'
;MAYNQFPERPDESVGSWMLTLLVCGIPVIGFIYLLVLAFGSGAAPSKRNFARAVFAWQIIALVVTVILYVLFGAAIFAGLNSGH
;
A
#
# COMPACT_ATOMS: atom_id res chain seq x y z
N MET A 1 35.23 -9.26 1.68
CA MET A 1 33.75 -9.19 1.62
C MET A 1 33.33 -7.89 2.31
N ALA A 2 32.97 -6.85 1.56
CA ALA A 2 32.76 -5.49 2.08
C ALA A 2 31.28 -5.17 2.38
N TYR A 3 30.46 -6.18 2.69
CA TYR A 3 29.02 -5.99 2.92
C TYR A 3 28.69 -5.28 4.23
N ASN A 4 29.63 -5.21 5.18
CA ASN A 4 29.44 -4.57 6.48
C ASN A 4 29.77 -3.06 6.49
N GLN A 5 29.78 -2.39 5.33
CA GLN A 5 30.29 -1.02 5.19
C GLN A 5 29.24 0.06 5.00
N PHE A 6 27.95 -0.28 4.96
CA PHE A 6 26.91 0.73 4.94
C PHE A 6 26.49 1.06 6.38
N PRO A 7 26.59 2.34 6.80
CA PRO A 7 26.08 2.74 8.11
C PRO A 7 24.61 2.31 8.22
N GLU A 8 24.25 1.60 9.29
CA GLU A 8 22.85 1.37 9.61
C GLU A 8 22.16 2.73 9.73
N ARG A 9 21.22 2.97 8.82
CA ARG A 9 20.41 4.18 8.84
C ARG A 9 19.33 3.98 9.89
N PRO A 10 19.27 4.77 10.98
CA PRO A 10 18.30 4.54 12.04
C PRO A 10 16.84 4.56 11.54
N ASP A 11 16.57 5.33 10.49
CA ASP A 11 15.30 5.41 9.75
C ASP A 11 14.97 4.16 8.91
N GLU A 12 15.93 3.26 8.70
CA GLU A 12 15.78 1.96 8.03
C GLU A 12 15.86 0.77 8.99
N SER A 13 15.96 1.02 10.29
CA SER A 13 15.95 -0.04 11.30
C SER A 13 14.63 -0.83 11.30
N VAL A 14 14.65 -2.06 11.83
CA VAL A 14 13.46 -2.91 11.97
C VAL A 14 12.36 -2.18 12.74
N GLY A 15 12.69 -1.51 13.85
CA GLY A 15 11.73 -0.73 14.63
C GLY A 15 11.08 0.40 13.82
N SER A 16 11.87 1.07 12.96
CA SER A 16 11.35 2.11 12.07
C SER A 16 10.38 1.55 11.02
N TRP A 17 10.66 0.36 10.48
CA TRP A 17 9.74 -0.34 9.56
C TRP A 17 8.49 -0.88 10.26
N MET A 18 8.61 -1.40 11.48
CA MET A 18 7.46 -1.81 12.28
C MET A 18 6.51 -0.64 12.51
N LEU A 19 7.02 0.54 12.87
CA LEU A 19 6.20 1.74 13.03
C LEU A 19 5.58 2.20 11.70
N THR A 20 6.36 2.16 10.62
CA THR A 20 5.88 2.47 9.26
C THR A 20 4.67 1.58 8.90
N LEU A 21 4.79 0.27 9.10
CA LEU A 21 3.73 -0.71 8.82
C LEU A 21 2.52 -0.54 9.74
N LEU A 22 2.74 -0.28 11.04
CA LEU A 22 1.68 -0.02 12.01
C LEU A 22 0.83 1.19 11.61
N VAL A 23 1.48 2.31 11.26
CA VAL A 23 0.78 3.55 10.86
C VAL A 23 0.04 3.34 9.54
N CYS A 24 0.64 2.64 8.57
CA CYS A 24 -0.01 2.30 7.30
C CYS A 24 -1.28 1.45 7.48
N GLY A 25 -1.36 0.65 8.55
CA GLY A 25 -2.54 -0.17 8.86
C GLY A 25 -3.75 0.63 9.34
N ILE A 26 -3.59 1.90 9.73
CA ILE A 26 -4.70 2.77 10.13
C ILE A 26 -5.32 3.39 8.87
N PRO A 27 -6.64 3.29 8.61
CA PRO A 27 -7.20 3.65 7.31
C PRO A 27 -6.92 5.10 6.85
N VAL A 28 -7.42 6.09 7.59
CA VAL A 28 -7.29 7.51 7.20
C VAL A 28 -5.87 8.02 7.44
N ILE A 29 -5.31 7.70 8.62
CA ILE A 29 -3.97 8.17 9.01
C ILE A 29 -2.89 7.51 8.14
N GLY A 30 -2.99 6.21 7.89
CA GLY A 30 -2.08 5.46 7.03
C GLY A 30 -2.12 5.92 5.59
N PHE A 31 -3.31 6.24 5.06
CA PHE A 31 -3.43 6.83 3.73
C PHE A 31 -2.69 8.18 3.62
N ILE A 32 -2.92 9.09 4.59
CA ILE A 32 -2.21 10.37 4.64
C ILE A 32 -0.70 10.16 4.77
N TYR A 33 -0.29 9.23 5.64
CA TYR A 33 1.12 8.90 5.84
C TYR A 33 1.80 8.38 4.56
N LEU A 34 1.12 7.51 3.79
CA LEU A 34 1.61 7.06 2.49
C LEU A 34 1.77 8.21 1.49
N LEU A 35 0.87 9.19 1.47
CA LEU A 35 1.02 10.39 0.64
C LEU A 35 2.28 11.17 1.02
N VAL A 36 2.50 11.39 2.33
CA VAL A 36 3.69 12.07 2.85
C VAL A 36 4.97 11.31 2.48
N LEU A 37 4.98 9.98 2.62
CA LEU A 37 6.13 9.16 2.24
C LEU A 37 6.41 9.18 0.74
N ALA A 38 5.39 9.10 -0.11
CA ALA A 38 5.54 8.99 -1.56
C ALA A 38 6.00 10.29 -2.24
N PHE A 39 5.53 11.43 -1.72
CA PHE A 39 5.70 12.74 -2.34
C PHE A 39 6.58 13.70 -1.52
N GLY A 40 6.81 13.44 -0.23
CA GLY A 40 7.68 14.24 0.62
C GLY A 40 9.17 14.06 0.29
N SER A 41 9.98 15.07 0.64
CA SER A 41 11.43 15.04 0.44
C SER A 41 12.22 14.43 1.60
N GLY A 42 11.64 14.40 2.81
CA GLY A 42 12.33 13.98 4.05
C GLY A 42 12.37 12.47 4.32
N ALA A 43 11.65 11.65 3.55
CA ALA A 43 11.63 10.20 3.74
C ALA A 43 12.81 9.51 3.03
N ALA A 44 13.31 8.44 3.66
CA ALA A 44 14.29 7.53 3.07
C ALA A 44 13.84 7.03 1.69
N PRO A 45 14.78 6.81 0.73
CA PRO A 45 14.44 6.38 -0.61
C PRO A 45 13.62 5.08 -0.67
N SER A 46 13.90 4.11 0.21
CA SER A 46 13.18 2.83 0.32
C SER A 46 11.73 3.02 0.78
N LYS A 47 11.47 3.82 1.82
CA LYS A 47 10.11 4.13 2.29
C LYS A 47 9.28 4.90 1.27
N ARG A 48 9.93 5.80 0.53
CA ARG A 48 9.30 6.50 -0.60
C ARG A 48 8.91 5.53 -1.72
N ASN A 49 9.80 4.62 -2.08
CA ASN A 49 9.53 3.60 -3.09
C ASN A 49 8.45 2.62 -2.63
N PHE A 50 8.46 2.22 -1.36
CA PHE A 50 7.40 1.42 -0.74
C PHE A 50 6.03 2.10 -0.88
N ALA A 51 5.91 3.37 -0.49
CA ALA A 51 4.64 4.09 -0.58
C ALA A 51 4.13 4.20 -2.03
N ARG A 52 5.03 4.48 -2.98
CA ARG A 52 4.69 4.49 -4.42
C ARG A 52 4.23 3.11 -4.92
N ALA A 53 4.88 2.04 -4.48
CA ALA A 53 4.48 0.67 -4.82
C ALA A 53 3.11 0.32 -4.23
N VAL A 54 2.82 0.72 -2.99
CA VAL A 54 1.50 0.56 -2.38
C VAL A 54 0.43 1.28 -3.20
N PHE A 55 0.65 2.53 -3.62
CA PHE A 55 -0.30 3.23 -4.49
C PHE A 55 -0.50 2.53 -5.84
N ALA A 56 0.56 2.01 -6.45
CA ALA A 56 0.44 1.24 -7.70
C ALA A 56 -0.43 -0.01 -7.48
N TRP A 57 -0.23 -0.76 -6.39
CA TRP A 57 -1.07 -1.90 -6.03
C TRP A 57 -2.52 -1.53 -5.74
N GLN A 58 -2.77 -0.40 -5.09
CA GLN A 58 -4.13 0.11 -4.87
C GLN A 58 -4.85 0.43 -6.20
N ILE A 59 -4.15 1.03 -7.15
CA ILE A 59 -4.69 1.30 -8.50
C ILE A 59 -4.96 -0.02 -9.23
N ILE A 60 -4.02 -0.97 -9.20
CA ILE A 60 -4.20 -2.29 -9.81
C ILE A 60 -5.42 -2.99 -9.21
N ALA A 61 -5.53 -3.03 -7.88
CA ALA A 61 -6.66 -3.64 -7.19
C ALA A 61 -7.99 -2.99 -7.59
N LEU A 62 -8.05 -1.65 -7.63
CA LEU A 62 -9.24 -0.92 -8.09
C LEU A 62 -9.64 -1.32 -9.52
N VAL A 63 -8.68 -1.34 -10.45
CA VAL A 63 -8.93 -1.72 -11.85
C VAL A 63 -9.43 -3.16 -11.95
N VAL A 64 -8.79 -4.09 -11.25
CA VAL A 64 -9.22 -5.50 -11.20
C VAL A 64 -10.63 -5.63 -10.64
N THR A 65 -10.95 -4.94 -9.54
CA THR A 65 -12.29 -4.92 -8.95
C THR A 65 -13.34 -4.41 -9.95
N VAL A 66 -13.05 -3.31 -10.67
CA VAL A 66 -13.96 -2.78 -11.70
C VAL A 66 -14.17 -3.78 -12.83
N ILE A 67 -13.11 -4.42 -13.33
CA ILE A 67 -13.20 -5.44 -14.38
C ILE A 67 -14.08 -6.61 -13.93
N LEU A 68 -13.84 -7.13 -12.73
CA LEU A 68 -14.64 -8.23 -12.17
C LEU A 68 -16.11 -7.82 -12.00
N TYR A 69 -16.37 -6.59 -11.56
CA TYR A 69 -17.74 -6.07 -11.43
C TYR A 69 -18.44 -5.93 -12.79
N VAL A 70 -17.76 -5.48 -13.84
CA VAL A 70 -18.35 -5.39 -15.19
C VAL A 70 -18.63 -6.77 -15.77
N LEU A 71 -17.72 -7.73 -15.59
CA LEU A 71 -17.84 -9.07 -16.15
C LEU A 71 -18.89 -9.92 -15.42
N PHE A 72 -18.93 -9.83 -14.09
CA PHE A 72 -19.70 -10.74 -13.25
C PHE A 72 -20.80 -10.06 -12.43
N GLY A 73 -20.87 -8.72 -12.39
CA GLY A 73 -21.76 -7.99 -11.50
C GLY A 73 -23.24 -8.29 -11.72
N ALA A 74 -23.68 -8.39 -12.98
CA ALA A 74 -25.07 -8.73 -13.30
C ALA A 74 -25.44 -10.15 -12.86
N ALA A 75 -24.54 -11.12 -13.05
CA ALA A 75 -24.75 -12.51 -12.64
C ALA A 75 -24.76 -12.65 -11.10
N ILE A 76 -23.85 -11.95 -10.41
CA ILE A 76 -23.81 -11.89 -8.94
C ILE A 76 -25.10 -11.26 -8.40
N PHE A 77 -25.54 -10.13 -8.97
CA PHE A 77 -26.76 -9.44 -8.55
C PHE A 77 -28.02 -10.29 -8.78
N ALA A 78 -28.12 -10.97 -9.93
CA ALA A 78 -29.22 -11.87 -10.20
C ALA A 78 -29.26 -13.06 -9.22
N GLY A 79 -28.11 -13.67 -8.92
CA GLY A 79 -28.00 -14.76 -7.95
C GLY A 79 -28.44 -14.33 -6.54
N LEU A 80 -28.04 -13.14 -6.09
CA LEU A 80 -28.45 -12.57 -4.80
C LEU A 80 -29.97 -12.33 -4.72
N ASN A 81 -30.59 -11.86 -5.81
CA ASN A 81 -32.05 -11.62 -5.84
C ASN A 81 -32.88 -12.90 -5.97
N SER A 82 -32.33 -13.97 -6.53
CA SER A 82 -33.04 -15.25 -6.69
C SER A 82 -33.19 -16.08 -5.39
N GLY A 83 -32.56 -15.65 -4.30
CA GLY A 83 -32.61 -16.32 -2.99
C GLY A 83 -33.63 -15.72 -2.00
N HIS A 84 -34.40 -14.70 -2.43
CA HIS A 84 -35.57 -14.16 -1.73
C HIS A 84 -36.86 -14.69 -2.36
#